data_AF-A0A351C5Z2-F1
#
_entry.id   AF-A0A351C5Z2-F1
#
_cell.length_a   1.000
_cell.length_b   1.000
_cell.length_c   1.000
_cell.angle_alpha   90.00
_cell.angle_beta   90.00
_cell.angle_gamma   90.00
#
_symmetry.space_group_name_H-M   'P 1'
#
loop_
_entity.id
_entity.type
_entity.pdbx_description
1 polymer ?
#
loop_
_entity_poly.entity_id
_entity_poly.type
_entity_poly.pdbx_seq_one_letter_code
_entity_poly.pdbx_strand_id
1 'polypeptide(L)'
;MRRDLLSGPISLACILVVCWWILPVLVVAQPATTYSVVFTSTWSNTTHPLGFPANPHFSGLIGTTHNGTISIWTEGEIASAGIEQMAETGNKSTLRNEIQSARQVGTAGFVLDGGGISSSPSEVALEFFVNENHPFISLVSMLAPSPDWFVGVDQSSLRRI
;
A
#
# COMPACT_ATOMS: atom_id res chain seq x y z
N MET A 1 54.34 64.19 2.61
CA MET A 1 53.82 62.89 3.11
C MET A 1 53.03 62.25 1.97
N ARG A 2 53.72 61.52 1.09
CA ARG A 2 53.60 60.07 0.82
C ARG A 2 52.27 59.62 0.17
N ARG A 3 52.45 59.12 -1.07
CA ARG A 3 51.74 58.05 -1.81
C ARG A 3 50.43 58.46 -2.50
N ASP A 4 50.40 58.60 -3.82
CA ASP A 4 50.57 57.61 -4.91
C ASP A 4 49.38 56.64 -5.06
N LEU A 5 48.71 56.78 -6.21
CA LEU A 5 48.27 55.72 -7.13
C LEU A 5 47.33 54.63 -6.60
N LEU A 6 46.16 54.48 -7.25
CA LEU A 6 45.89 53.40 -8.20
C LEU A 6 44.39 53.33 -8.51
N SER A 7 44.05 53.70 -9.74
CA SER A 7 42.95 53.13 -10.51
C SER A 7 43.04 51.60 -10.48
N GLY A 8 42.09 50.95 -9.80
CA GLY A 8 41.91 49.50 -9.80
C GLY A 8 40.60 49.10 -10.51
N PRO A 9 40.57 48.00 -11.27
CA PRO A 9 39.43 47.59 -12.05
C PRO A 9 38.26 47.14 -11.16
N ILE A 10 37.04 47.44 -11.60
CA ILE A 10 35.81 46.88 -11.04
C ILE A 10 35.93 45.35 -11.11
N SER A 11 36.17 44.71 -9.97
CA SER A 11 36.25 43.25 -9.88
C SER A 11 34.84 42.67 -9.98
N LEU A 12 34.41 42.39 -11.21
CA LEU A 12 33.37 41.41 -11.52
C LEU A 12 33.89 40.02 -11.12
N ALA A 13 33.87 39.67 -9.83
CA ALA A 13 34.31 38.34 -9.39
C ALA A 13 33.49 37.75 -8.22
N CYS A 14 32.32 38.28 -7.88
CA CYS A 14 31.58 37.81 -6.70
C CYS A 14 30.11 37.41 -6.92
N ILE A 15 29.65 37.20 -8.16
CA ILE A 15 28.29 36.70 -8.40
C ILE A 15 28.32 35.47 -9.32
N LEU A 16 29.05 34.41 -8.96
CA LEU A 16 28.99 33.14 -9.70
C LEU A 16 29.13 31.87 -8.84
N VAL A 17 28.98 31.94 -7.50
CA VAL A 17 29.18 30.75 -6.65
C VAL A 17 27.93 30.31 -5.86
N VAL A 18 26.81 31.03 -5.94
CA VAL A 18 25.60 30.62 -5.17
C VAL A 18 24.58 29.82 -6.02
N CYS A 19 24.70 29.80 -7.35
CA CYS A 19 23.71 29.16 -8.23
C CYS A 19 24.01 27.68 -8.55
N TRP A 20 24.75 26.97 -7.69
CA TRP A 20 25.10 25.54 -7.86
C TRP A 20 24.69 24.67 -6.66
N TRP A 21 23.83 25.19 -5.76
CA TRP A 21 23.41 24.48 -4.55
C TRP A 21 21.89 24.26 -4.44
N ILE A 22 21.16 24.51 -5.52
CA ILE A 22 19.77 24.09 -5.64
C ILE A 22 19.65 23.33 -6.95
N LEU A 23 20.32 22.17 -7.03
CA LEU A 23 19.88 21.16 -7.98
C LEU A 23 18.52 20.69 -7.46
N PRO A 24 17.42 20.91 -8.21
CA PRO A 24 16.18 20.21 -7.87
C PRO A 24 16.50 18.72 -7.94
N VAL A 25 16.28 18.01 -6.83
CA VAL A 25 16.33 16.56 -6.84
C VAL A 25 15.35 16.11 -7.92
N LEU A 26 15.85 15.57 -9.02
CA LEU A 26 15.02 14.97 -10.04
C LEU A 26 14.39 13.72 -9.41
N VAL A 27 13.13 13.81 -9.01
CA VAL A 27 12.34 12.64 -8.65
C VAL A 27 11.97 11.94 -9.96
N VAL A 28 12.78 10.96 -10.37
CA VAL A 28 12.42 10.08 -11.49
C VAL A 28 11.27 9.20 -11.03
N ALA A 29 10.13 9.27 -11.71
CA ALA A 29 9.03 8.34 -11.49
C ALA A 29 9.51 6.92 -11.80
N GLN A 30 9.38 6.00 -10.85
CA GLN A 30 9.80 4.63 -11.09
C GLN A 30 8.82 3.91 -12.03
N PRO A 31 9.33 3.02 -12.91
CA PRO A 31 8.47 2.18 -13.71
C PRO A 31 7.58 1.34 -12.80
N ALA A 32 6.28 1.34 -13.09
CA ALA A 32 5.29 0.50 -12.42
C ALA A 32 4.84 -0.61 -13.35
N THR A 33 4.59 -1.79 -12.80
CA THR A 33 4.00 -2.93 -13.50
C THR A 33 2.59 -3.15 -12.99
N THR A 34 1.65 -3.36 -13.91
CA THR A 34 0.27 -3.70 -13.59
C THR A 34 0.18 -5.19 -13.23
N TYR A 35 -0.44 -5.48 -12.10
CA TYR A 35 -0.80 -6.82 -11.66
C TYR A 35 -2.32 -6.91 -11.54
N SER A 36 -2.84 -8.14 -11.63
CA SER A 36 -4.22 -8.46 -11.29
C SER A 36 -4.21 -9.56 -10.22
N VAL A 37 -4.93 -9.33 -9.12
CA VAL A 37 -5.21 -10.37 -8.13
C VAL A 37 -6.62 -10.89 -8.38
N VAL A 38 -6.76 -12.22 -8.43
CA VAL A 38 -8.05 -12.91 -8.50
C VAL A 38 -8.24 -13.66 -7.20
N PHE A 39 -9.20 -13.24 -6.39
CA PHE A 39 -9.63 -13.98 -5.22
C PHE A 39 -10.74 -14.94 -5.60
N THR A 40 -10.42 -16.23 -5.64
CA THR A 40 -11.37 -17.32 -5.88
C THR A 40 -11.73 -17.98 -4.56
N SER A 41 -12.99 -17.85 -4.13
CA SER A 41 -13.49 -18.57 -2.96
C SER A 41 -13.90 -20.00 -3.31
N THR A 42 -13.43 -20.96 -2.53
CA THR A 42 -13.85 -22.38 -2.58
C THR A 42 -14.78 -22.75 -1.41
N TRP A 43 -15.16 -21.78 -0.56
CA TRP A 43 -16.00 -22.02 0.61
C TRP A 43 -17.45 -22.31 0.19
N SER A 44 -17.86 -23.56 0.37
CA SER A 44 -19.16 -24.08 -0.05
C SER A 44 -19.64 -25.16 0.94
N ASN A 45 -20.93 -25.49 0.91
CA ASN A 45 -21.47 -26.59 1.72
C ASN A 45 -20.84 -27.95 1.38
N THR A 46 -20.26 -28.10 0.18
CA THR A 46 -19.56 -29.34 -0.22
C THR A 46 -18.16 -29.42 0.41
N THR A 47 -17.43 -28.30 0.45
CA THR A 47 -16.05 -28.26 0.98
C THR A 47 -16.01 -28.09 2.50
N HIS A 48 -17.00 -27.41 3.08
CA HIS A 48 -17.08 -27.08 4.50
C HIS A 48 -18.53 -27.30 5.02
N PRO A 49 -19.01 -28.56 5.09
CA PRO A 49 -20.42 -28.86 5.37
C PRO A 49 -20.87 -28.53 6.80
N LEU A 50 -19.94 -28.54 7.76
CA LEU A 50 -20.30 -28.35 9.16
C LEU A 50 -20.59 -26.88 9.44
N GLY A 51 -21.85 -26.57 9.78
CA GLY A 51 -22.27 -25.22 10.15
C GLY A 51 -22.25 -24.24 8.98
N PHE A 52 -22.32 -24.72 7.73
CA PHE A 52 -22.30 -23.85 6.56
C PHE A 52 -23.47 -22.85 6.58
N PRO A 53 -23.23 -21.54 6.46
CA PRO A 53 -24.27 -20.54 6.60
C PRO A 53 -25.14 -20.45 5.35
N ALA A 54 -26.34 -19.87 5.50
CA ALA A 54 -27.27 -19.65 4.39
C ALA A 54 -26.82 -18.52 3.43
N ASN A 55 -26.00 -17.59 3.91
CA ASN A 55 -25.51 -16.41 3.18
C ASN A 55 -23.96 -16.29 3.23
N PRO A 56 -23.22 -17.30 2.73
CA PRO A 56 -21.76 -17.29 2.75
C PRO A 56 -21.24 -16.21 1.80
N HIS A 57 -20.46 -15.25 2.30
CA HIS A 57 -19.95 -14.14 1.50
C HIS A 57 -18.59 -13.66 2.02
N PHE A 58 -17.94 -12.82 1.23
CA PHE A 58 -16.70 -12.15 1.60
C PHE A 58 -16.83 -10.64 1.42
N SER A 59 -16.25 -9.87 2.34
CA SER A 59 -16.24 -8.41 2.20
C SER A 59 -15.40 -7.98 1.01
N GLY A 60 -15.44 -6.68 0.70
CA GLY A 60 -14.54 -6.11 -0.30
C GLY A 60 -13.07 -6.40 0.04
N LEU A 61 -12.27 -6.70 -0.98
CA LEU A 61 -10.82 -6.78 -0.87
C LEU A 61 -10.25 -5.42 -0.41
N ILE A 62 -9.34 -5.42 0.56
CA ILE A 62 -8.64 -4.22 1.03
C ILE A 62 -7.20 -4.54 1.37
N GLY A 63 -6.27 -3.66 1.03
CA GLY A 63 -4.86 -3.85 1.32
C GLY A 63 -3.97 -2.80 0.69
N THR A 64 -2.68 -3.09 0.61
CA THR A 64 -1.71 -2.16 0.03
C THR A 64 -0.54 -2.89 -0.61
N THR A 65 0.08 -2.25 -1.62
CA THR A 65 1.49 -2.53 -1.90
C THR A 65 2.36 -1.79 -0.89
N HIS A 66 3.49 -2.36 -0.50
CA HIS A 66 4.35 -1.78 0.54
C HIS A 66 5.82 -2.16 0.38
N ASN A 67 6.68 -1.47 1.11
CA ASN A 67 8.14 -1.62 1.07
C ASN A 67 8.67 -2.74 2.00
N GLY A 68 7.77 -3.49 2.68
CA GLY A 68 8.12 -4.53 3.65
C GLY A 68 8.38 -4.02 5.08
N THR A 69 8.39 -2.71 5.33
CA THR A 69 8.61 -2.14 6.68
C THR A 69 7.32 -1.88 7.45
N ILE A 70 6.17 -2.02 6.81
CA ILE A 70 4.86 -2.02 7.44
C ILE A 70 4.23 -3.41 7.36
N SER A 71 3.44 -3.71 8.37
CA SER A 71 2.44 -4.77 8.36
C SER A 71 1.07 -4.13 8.57
N ILE A 72 0.10 -4.48 7.73
CA ILE A 72 -1.30 -4.11 7.94
C ILE A 72 -2.05 -5.18 8.72
N TRP A 73 -1.54 -6.41 8.76
CA TRP A 73 -1.95 -7.53 9.61
C TRP A 73 -0.81 -8.55 9.62
N THR A 74 -0.58 -9.25 10.73
CA THR A 74 0.37 -10.36 10.81
C THR A 74 -0.16 -11.38 11.80
N GLU A 75 0.00 -12.67 11.49
CA GLU A 75 -0.42 -13.74 12.38
C GLU A 75 0.31 -13.66 13.73
N GLY A 76 -0.45 -13.77 14.83
CA GLY A 76 0.08 -13.68 16.20
C GLY A 76 0.21 -12.27 16.76
N GLU A 77 0.01 -11.23 15.94
CA GLU A 77 0.04 -9.83 16.38
C GLU A 77 -1.36 -9.30 16.71
N ILE A 78 -1.41 -8.22 17.51
CA ILE A 78 -2.67 -7.54 17.84
C ILE A 78 -3.20 -6.83 16.59
N ALA A 79 -4.48 -7.05 16.28
CA ALA A 79 -5.16 -6.38 15.19
C ALA A 79 -5.22 -4.85 15.38
N SER A 80 -5.02 -4.09 14.30
CA SER A 80 -5.35 -2.66 14.31
C SER A 80 -6.87 -2.45 14.38
N ALA A 81 -7.30 -1.24 14.74
CA ALA A 81 -8.71 -0.88 14.69
C ALA A 81 -9.29 -1.01 13.27
N GLY A 82 -8.46 -0.80 12.24
CA GLY A 82 -8.81 -1.07 10.85
C GLY A 82 -9.08 -2.55 10.55
N ILE A 83 -8.22 -3.45 11.03
CA ILE A 83 -8.40 -4.90 10.86
C ILE A 83 -9.60 -5.40 11.65
N GLU A 84 -9.76 -4.99 12.90
CA GLU A 84 -10.92 -5.32 13.74
C GLU A 84 -12.22 -4.95 13.04
N GLN A 85 -12.38 -3.68 12.62
CA GLN A 85 -13.58 -3.24 11.93
C GLN A 85 -13.82 -4.00 10.61
N MET A 86 -12.76 -4.27 9.85
CA MET A 86 -12.86 -5.01 8.59
C MET A 86 -13.31 -6.46 8.84
N ALA A 87 -12.73 -7.13 9.83
CA ALA A 87 -12.99 -8.54 10.13
C ALA A 87 -14.36 -8.77 10.76
N GLU A 88 -14.87 -7.82 11.56
CA GLU A 88 -16.16 -7.96 12.23
C GLU A 88 -17.35 -7.50 11.36
N THR A 89 -17.14 -6.52 10.47
CA THR A 89 -18.25 -5.86 9.76
C THR A 89 -18.08 -5.76 8.25
N GLY A 90 -16.89 -6.07 7.73
CA GLY A 90 -16.52 -5.87 6.33
C GLY A 90 -16.29 -4.41 5.95
N ASN A 91 -16.37 -3.48 6.90
CA ASN A 91 -16.16 -2.06 6.64
C ASN A 91 -14.66 -1.74 6.50
N LYS A 92 -14.30 -1.21 5.32
CA LYS A 92 -12.91 -0.91 4.93
C LYS A 92 -12.41 0.48 5.36
N SER A 93 -13.28 1.32 5.92
CA SER A 93 -13.02 2.77 6.07
C SER A 93 -11.82 3.07 6.97
N THR A 94 -11.76 2.50 8.16
CA THR A 94 -10.64 2.71 9.10
C THR A 94 -9.33 2.18 8.54
N LEU A 95 -9.31 0.93 8.04
CA LEU A 95 -8.10 0.34 7.44
C LEU A 95 -7.59 1.13 6.23
N ARG A 96 -8.49 1.65 5.38
CA ARG A 96 -8.10 2.52 4.26
C ARG A 96 -7.41 3.79 4.75
N ASN A 97 -7.86 4.38 5.86
CA ASN A 97 -7.24 5.57 6.43
C ASN A 97 -5.86 5.28 7.05
N GLU A 98 -5.70 4.11 7.69
CA GLU A 98 -4.40 3.63 8.19
C GLU A 98 -3.40 3.48 7.02
N ILE A 99 -3.82 2.85 5.92
CA ILE A 99 -3.01 2.70 4.72
C ILE A 99 -2.66 4.06 4.11
N GLN A 100 -3.63 4.98 4.00
CA GLN A 100 -3.36 6.33 3.48
C GLN A 100 -2.33 7.08 4.34
N SER A 101 -2.35 6.89 5.67
CA SER A 101 -1.34 7.45 6.57
C SER A 101 0.04 6.84 6.31
N ALA A 102 0.11 5.52 6.12
CA ALA A 102 1.36 4.84 5.74
C ALA A 102 1.91 5.31 4.38
N ARG A 103 1.04 5.68 3.43
CA ARG A 103 1.46 6.26 2.14
C ARG A 103 2.10 7.63 2.30
N GLN A 104 1.61 8.45 3.22
CA GLN A 104 2.19 9.78 3.51
C GLN A 104 3.62 9.67 4.06
N VAL A 105 3.93 8.59 4.78
CA VAL A 105 5.27 8.29 5.32
C VAL A 105 6.12 7.49 4.31
N GLY A 106 5.54 7.08 3.18
CA GLY A 106 6.24 6.39 2.09
C GLY A 106 6.43 4.89 2.28
N THR A 107 5.85 4.29 3.32
CA THR A 107 5.96 2.84 3.58
C THR A 107 4.93 2.01 2.80
N ALA A 108 3.79 2.61 2.48
CA ALA A 108 2.78 2.06 1.57
C ALA A 108 2.82 2.75 0.19
N GLY A 109 2.47 2.00 -0.86
CA GLY A 109 2.43 2.44 -2.25
C GLY A 109 1.01 2.64 -2.77
N PHE A 110 0.43 1.60 -3.37
CA PHE A 110 -0.91 1.60 -3.97
C PHE A 110 -1.94 1.04 -2.97
N VAL A 111 -3.08 1.72 -2.80
CA VAL A 111 -4.20 1.20 -1.99
C VAL A 111 -4.99 0.21 -2.82
N LEU A 112 -5.03 -1.05 -2.41
CA LEU A 112 -5.89 -2.06 -3.00
C LEU A 112 -7.28 -1.93 -2.39
N ASP A 113 -8.29 -1.66 -3.21
CA ASP A 113 -9.67 -1.44 -2.76
C ASP A 113 -10.64 -2.04 -3.78
N GLY A 114 -10.94 -3.33 -3.59
CA GLY A 114 -11.71 -4.14 -4.53
C GLY A 114 -13.13 -4.44 -4.08
N GLY A 115 -13.88 -5.06 -4.99
CA GLY A 115 -15.17 -5.69 -4.69
C GLY A 115 -15.03 -6.89 -3.76
N GLY A 116 -16.17 -7.42 -3.29
CA GLY A 116 -16.25 -8.63 -2.50
C GLY A 116 -17.00 -9.74 -3.23
N ILE A 117 -17.17 -10.88 -2.58
CA ILE A 117 -17.97 -12.00 -3.10
C ILE A 117 -19.30 -12.01 -2.37
N SER A 118 -20.41 -11.69 -3.05
CA SER A 118 -21.74 -11.61 -2.44
C SER A 118 -22.38 -12.97 -2.13
N SER A 119 -21.91 -14.03 -2.81
CA SER A 119 -22.32 -15.41 -2.57
C SER A 119 -21.16 -16.35 -2.91
N SER A 120 -20.68 -17.09 -1.92
CA SER A 120 -19.59 -18.04 -2.05
C SER A 120 -20.12 -19.44 -2.39
N PRO A 121 -19.47 -20.19 -3.31
CA PRO A 121 -18.22 -19.88 -4.00
C PRO A 121 -18.40 -18.92 -5.19
N SER A 122 -17.39 -18.09 -5.44
CA SER A 122 -17.30 -17.19 -6.59
C SER A 122 -15.88 -16.62 -6.70
N GLU A 123 -15.66 -15.67 -7.59
CA GLU A 123 -14.42 -14.93 -7.71
C GLU A 123 -14.63 -13.43 -7.81
N VAL A 124 -13.62 -12.67 -7.38
CA VAL A 124 -13.53 -11.23 -7.58
C VAL A 124 -12.09 -10.87 -7.92
N ALA A 125 -11.93 -9.93 -8.85
CA ALA A 125 -10.61 -9.48 -9.29
C ALA A 125 -10.37 -8.00 -8.98
N LEU A 126 -9.10 -7.63 -8.86
CA LEU A 126 -8.65 -6.26 -8.68
C LEU A 126 -7.32 -6.06 -9.40
N GLU A 127 -7.25 -5.02 -10.24
CA GLU A 127 -5.99 -4.56 -10.83
C GLU A 127 -5.32 -3.53 -9.93
N PHE A 128 -3.99 -3.58 -9.87
CA PHE A 128 -3.17 -2.66 -9.07
C PHE A 128 -1.78 -2.49 -9.67
N PHE A 129 -1.07 -1.45 -9.22
CA PHE A 129 0.29 -1.15 -9.67
C PHE A 129 1.33 -1.49 -8.60
N VAL A 130 2.43 -2.07 -9.04
CA VAL A 130 3.60 -2.39 -8.21
C VAL A 130 4.82 -1.69 -8.81
N ASN A 131 5.66 -1.12 -7.96
CA ASN A 131 6.94 -0.56 -8.36
C ASN A 131 8.06 -1.12 -7.46
N GLU A 132 9.32 -0.79 -7.74
CA GLU A 132 10.44 -1.36 -6.99
C GLU A 132 10.52 -0.86 -5.54
N ASN A 133 9.98 0.33 -5.24
CA ASN A 133 9.92 0.90 -3.89
C ASN A 133 8.89 0.19 -3.00
N HIS A 134 7.80 -0.33 -3.58
CA HIS A 134 6.72 -1.02 -2.85
C HIS A 134 6.45 -2.41 -3.47
N PRO A 135 7.41 -3.35 -3.39
CA PRO A 135 7.34 -4.60 -4.13
C PRO A 135 6.53 -5.69 -3.43
N PHE A 136 6.06 -5.47 -2.20
CA PHE A 136 5.28 -6.42 -1.44
C PHE A 136 3.79 -6.10 -1.53
N ILE A 137 2.93 -7.12 -1.41
CA ILE A 137 1.49 -6.98 -1.30
C ILE A 137 1.02 -7.60 0.02
N SER A 138 0.13 -6.87 0.70
CA SER A 138 -0.70 -7.40 1.77
C SER A 138 -2.17 -7.10 1.44
N LEU A 139 -3.04 -8.09 1.60
CA LEU A 139 -4.46 -8.00 1.22
C LEU A 139 -5.31 -8.84 2.17
N VAL A 140 -6.48 -8.35 2.53
CA VAL A 140 -7.44 -9.04 3.41
C VAL A 140 -8.88 -8.91 2.92
N SER A 141 -9.71 -9.85 3.36
CA SER A 141 -11.17 -9.84 3.19
C SER A 141 -11.83 -10.66 4.30
N MET A 142 -12.86 -10.10 4.93
CA MET A 142 -13.68 -10.78 5.92
C MET A 142 -14.39 -11.98 5.28
N LEU A 143 -14.43 -13.10 6.00
CA LEU A 143 -15.30 -14.23 5.72
C LEU A 143 -16.57 -14.06 6.56
N ALA A 144 -17.75 -14.13 5.94
CA ALA A 144 -18.99 -13.87 6.64
C ALA A 144 -20.16 -14.80 6.28
N PRO A 145 -21.08 -15.04 7.23
CA PRO A 145 -21.05 -14.59 8.62
C PRO A 145 -19.95 -15.29 9.46
N SER A 146 -19.29 -14.53 10.32
CA SER A 146 -18.33 -14.99 11.33
C SER A 146 -18.25 -13.95 12.46
N PRO A 147 -17.66 -14.28 13.61
CA PRO A 147 -17.38 -13.27 14.65
C PRO A 147 -16.40 -12.20 14.14
N ASP A 148 -15.24 -12.62 13.66
CA ASP A 148 -14.09 -11.78 13.32
C ASP A 148 -13.12 -12.50 12.34
N TRP A 149 -13.62 -13.45 11.54
CA TRP A 149 -12.76 -14.26 10.68
C TRP A 149 -12.49 -13.55 9.36
N PHE A 150 -11.25 -13.61 8.90
CA PHE A 150 -10.85 -13.09 7.60
C PHE A 150 -9.83 -14.01 6.93
N VAL A 151 -9.65 -13.80 5.62
CA VAL A 151 -8.60 -14.41 4.82
C VAL A 151 -7.71 -13.32 4.25
N GLY A 152 -6.45 -13.65 3.95
CA GLY A 152 -5.54 -12.67 3.37
C GLY A 152 -4.20 -13.24 2.94
N VAL A 153 -3.39 -12.36 2.34
CA VAL A 153 -1.95 -12.55 2.16
C VAL A 153 -1.21 -11.46 2.93
N ASP A 154 -0.13 -11.82 3.60
CA ASP A 154 0.74 -10.90 4.34
C ASP A 154 2.13 -10.88 3.70
N GLN A 155 2.66 -9.67 3.50
CA GLN A 155 4.00 -9.37 3.00
C GLN A 155 4.49 -10.24 1.82
N SER A 156 3.61 -10.58 0.86
CA SER A 156 4.00 -11.39 -0.28
C SER A 156 4.84 -10.58 -1.27
N SER A 157 6.05 -11.03 -1.59
CA SER A 157 6.90 -10.37 -2.59
C SER A 157 6.37 -10.61 -4.01
N LEU A 158 6.32 -9.55 -4.83
CA LEU A 158 5.96 -9.61 -6.25
C LEU A 158 7.17 -9.45 -7.18
N ARG A 159 8.39 -9.41 -6.63
CA ARG A 159 9.62 -9.45 -7.42
C ARG A 159 9.77 -10.83 -8.06
N ARG A 160 10.19 -10.86 -9.33
CA ARG A 160 10.56 -12.10 -10.00
C ARG A 160 11.81 -12.66 -9.32
N ILE A 161 11.73 -13.90 -8.82
CA ILE A 161 12.85 -14.69 -8.27
C ILE A 161 13.66 -15.31 -9.41
#